data_AF-A0A954F203-F1
#
_entry.id   AF-A0A954F203-F1
#
_cell.length_a   1.000
_cell.length_b   1.000
_cell.length_c   1.000
_cell.angle_alpha   90.00
_cell.angle_beta   90.00
_cell.angle_gamma   90.00
#
_symmetry.space_group_name_H-M   'P 1'
#
loop_
_entity.id
_entity.type
_entity.pdbx_description
1 polymer ?
#
loop_
_entity_poly.entity_id
_entity_poly.type
_entity_poly.pdbx_seq_one_letter_code
_entity_poly.pdbx_strand_id
1 'polypeptide(L)'
;MNFADQLFRRVLELRNPCLVGLDPHLDRIPEEFTAIHSSDATRAEMAADLVKFFDGVIEVISDLVPAVKPQSAFFEALGVAGVEAWEQVVKRAHQAGLLVIGDVKRGDIGSTAAAYAQAFLTGMRGTDPETLCDCITINPYLGSDSIEPFLEACKSTGKGLYVLVRTSNPGSSEFQLQGTPTLSELVADAVVRWGEDLVGESGYSSVGAVVGATHPEDLAQLRKRMPKVPFLIPGYGAQGGGAAELAPAFGAHFAGGLVNSSRGILYAKRSESQSWKDAVRCATEAMIAEFRALNLNPVG
;
A
#
# COMPACT_ATOMS: atom_id res chain seq x y z
N MET A 1 16.99 -11.25 0.25
CA MET A 1 16.45 -10.35 1.28
C MET A 1 14.97 -10.18 1.01
N ASN A 2 14.13 -10.39 2.03
CA ASN A 2 12.68 -10.38 1.83
C ASN A 2 12.10 -8.95 1.84
N PHE A 3 10.81 -8.84 1.53
CA PHE A 3 10.07 -7.58 1.48
C PHE A 3 10.16 -6.80 2.79
N ALA A 4 9.99 -7.47 3.94
CA ALA A 4 10.02 -6.81 5.24
C ALA A 4 11.38 -6.14 5.52
N ASP A 5 12.48 -6.81 5.20
CA ASP A 5 13.84 -6.28 5.39
C ASP A 5 14.14 -5.10 4.45
N GLN A 6 13.66 -5.17 3.21
CA GLN A 6 13.77 -4.06 2.26
C GLN A 6 12.97 -2.85 2.73
N LEU A 7 11.71 -3.07 3.15
CA LEU A 7 10.85 -2.03 3.69
C LEU A 7 11.46 -1.39 4.94
N PHE A 8 11.91 -2.22 5.88
CA PHE A 8 12.57 -1.77 7.09
C PHE A 8 13.76 -0.87 6.75
N ARG A 9 14.66 -1.30 5.86
CA ARG A 9 15.80 -0.48 5.43
C ARG A 9 15.35 0.87 4.85
N ARG A 10 14.40 0.88 3.91
CA ARG A 10 13.95 2.12 3.26
C ARG A 10 13.32 3.09 4.25
N VAL A 11 12.51 2.60 5.20
CA VAL A 11 11.92 3.42 6.27
C VAL A 11 13.01 4.00 7.18
N LEU A 12 14.06 3.24 7.48
CA LEU A 12 15.20 3.72 8.26
C LEU A 12 16.00 4.80 7.52
N GLU A 13 16.35 4.56 6.26
CA GLU A 13 17.11 5.50 5.41
C GLU A 13 16.37 6.83 5.26
N LEU A 14 15.07 6.77 4.96
CA LEU A 14 14.25 7.96 4.71
C LEU A 14 13.66 8.56 6.00
N ARG A 15 13.78 7.85 7.12
CA ARG A 15 13.31 8.25 8.45
C ARG A 15 11.84 8.69 8.45
N ASN A 16 10.98 7.97 7.72
CA ASN A 16 9.54 8.19 7.72
C ASN A 16 8.78 6.93 7.24
N PRO A 17 7.54 6.71 7.73
CA PRO A 17 6.69 5.59 7.32
C PRO A 17 5.71 5.97 6.19
N CYS A 18 5.90 7.10 5.51
CA CYS A 18 4.89 7.61 4.59
C CYS A 18 4.85 6.77 3.32
N LEU A 19 3.66 6.58 2.77
CA LEU A 19 3.45 5.90 1.50
C LEU A 19 2.44 6.69 0.68
N VAL A 20 2.73 6.85 -0.61
CA VAL A 20 1.83 7.52 -1.55
C VAL A 20 0.97 6.49 -2.26
N GLY A 21 -0.35 6.62 -2.10
CA GLY A 21 -1.30 5.80 -2.84
C GLY A 21 -1.47 6.34 -4.26
N LEU A 22 -1.30 5.48 -5.26
CA LEU A 22 -1.48 5.82 -6.68
C LEU A 22 -2.91 5.45 -7.10
N ASP A 23 -3.86 6.27 -6.63
CA ASP A 23 -5.31 6.04 -6.79
C ASP A 23 -5.89 7.10 -7.77
N PRO A 24 -5.98 6.81 -9.07
CA PRO A 24 -6.35 7.82 -10.06
C PRO A 24 -7.86 8.08 -10.09
N HIS A 25 -8.26 9.13 -9.38
CA HIS A 25 -9.53 9.80 -9.59
C HIS A 25 -9.41 10.71 -10.82
N LEU A 26 -9.85 10.19 -11.98
CA LEU A 26 -9.66 10.82 -13.29
C LEU A 26 -10.13 12.29 -13.31
N ASP A 27 -11.27 12.55 -12.68
CA ASP A 27 -11.92 13.86 -12.48
C ASP A 27 -11.10 14.85 -11.63
N ARG A 28 -9.99 14.41 -11.03
CA ARG A 28 -9.07 15.26 -10.25
C ARG A 28 -7.68 15.37 -10.85
N ILE A 29 -7.38 14.62 -11.91
CA ILE A 29 -6.09 14.70 -12.58
C ILE A 29 -5.96 16.09 -13.24
N PRO A 30 -4.78 16.73 -13.22
CA PRO A 30 -4.59 18.06 -13.80
C PRO A 30 -5.12 18.18 -15.25
N GLU A 31 -5.68 19.34 -15.59
CA GLU A 31 -6.32 19.58 -16.91
C GLU A 31 -5.37 19.45 -18.10
N GLU A 32 -4.06 19.55 -17.88
CA GLU A 32 -3.02 19.36 -18.90
C GLU A 32 -2.94 17.93 -19.46
N PHE A 33 -3.51 16.94 -18.74
CA PHE A 33 -3.67 15.57 -19.22
C PHE A 33 -4.97 15.44 -20.03
N THR A 34 -4.96 16.08 -21.21
CA THR A 34 -6.17 16.37 -21.99
C THR A 34 -7.00 15.16 -22.38
N ALA A 35 -6.38 13.99 -22.59
CA ALA A 35 -7.14 12.79 -22.98
C ALA A 35 -8.07 12.33 -21.85
N ILE A 36 -7.67 12.52 -20.59
CA ILE A 36 -8.48 12.12 -19.42
C ILE A 36 -9.76 12.96 -19.31
N HIS A 37 -9.73 14.21 -19.78
CA HIS A 37 -10.85 15.15 -19.69
C HIS A 37 -11.68 15.26 -20.98
N SER A 38 -11.23 14.60 -22.05
CA SER A 38 -11.93 14.62 -23.34
C SER A 38 -13.05 13.58 -23.38
N SER A 39 -14.24 14.00 -23.80
CA SER A 39 -15.39 13.10 -23.99
C SER A 39 -15.18 12.07 -25.11
N ASP A 40 -14.27 12.39 -26.06
CA ASP A 40 -14.04 11.58 -27.26
C ASP A 40 -12.81 10.66 -27.11
N ALA A 41 -12.09 10.75 -25.98
CA ALA A 41 -10.90 9.95 -25.77
C ALA A 41 -11.21 8.46 -25.55
N THR A 42 -10.40 7.63 -26.17
CA THR A 42 -10.39 6.19 -25.94
C THR A 42 -9.77 5.86 -24.57
N ARG A 43 -10.08 4.67 -24.03
CA ARG A 43 -9.42 4.17 -22.82
C ARG A 43 -7.90 4.07 -22.94
N ALA A 44 -7.38 3.85 -24.15
CA ALA A 44 -5.95 3.80 -24.40
C ALA A 44 -5.28 5.18 -24.28
N GLU A 45 -5.93 6.23 -24.80
CA GLU A 45 -5.43 7.60 -24.68
C GLU A 45 -5.50 8.08 -23.23
N MET A 46 -6.59 7.79 -22.52
CA MET A 46 -6.69 8.07 -21.09
C MET A 46 -5.62 7.33 -20.27
N ALA A 47 -5.38 6.05 -20.57
CA ALA A 47 -4.33 5.27 -19.91
C ALA A 47 -2.93 5.80 -20.20
N ALA A 48 -2.65 6.27 -21.42
CA ALA A 48 -1.37 6.87 -21.76
C ALA A 48 -1.11 8.17 -20.98
N ASP A 49 -2.12 9.03 -20.85
CA ASP A 49 -2.02 10.24 -20.03
C ASP A 49 -1.91 9.91 -18.54
N LEU A 50 -2.57 8.84 -18.08
CA LEU A 50 -2.45 8.35 -16.71
C LEU A 50 -1.02 7.90 -16.39
N VAL A 51 -0.36 7.18 -17.31
CA VAL A 51 1.04 6.77 -17.16
C VAL A 51 1.94 8.00 -17.05
N LYS A 52 1.76 9.01 -17.91
CA LYS A 52 2.54 10.27 -17.84
C LYS A 52 2.34 10.99 -16.51
N PHE A 53 1.11 11.05 -16.00
CA PHE A 53 0.82 11.64 -14.71
C PHE A 53 1.58 10.92 -13.59
N PHE A 54 1.48 9.59 -13.53
CA PHE A 54 2.17 8.82 -12.49
C PHE A 54 3.69 8.78 -12.64
N ASP A 55 4.23 8.84 -13.87
CA ASP A 55 5.67 9.03 -14.08
C ASP A 55 6.14 10.33 -13.40
N GLY A 56 5.43 11.44 -13.63
CA GLY A 56 5.76 12.69 -12.97
C GLY A 56 5.52 12.71 -11.46
N VAL A 57 4.53 11.97 -10.94
CA VAL A 57 4.37 11.78 -9.49
C VAL A 57 5.55 11.00 -8.91
N ILE A 58 5.92 9.87 -9.54
CA ILE A 58 7.01 8.99 -9.10
C ILE A 58 8.34 9.75 -9.09
N GLU A 59 8.62 10.51 -10.15
CA GLU A 59 9.79 11.40 -10.23
C GLU A 59 9.88 12.31 -9.00
N VAL A 60 8.76 12.91 -8.59
CA VAL A 60 8.69 13.84 -7.48
C VAL A 60 8.86 13.18 -6.11
N ILE A 61 8.36 11.96 -5.90
CA ILE A 61 8.29 11.34 -4.56
C ILE A 61 9.37 10.30 -4.30
N SER A 62 10.11 9.87 -5.32
CA SER A 62 11.04 8.74 -5.27
C SER A 62 12.14 8.87 -4.20
N ASP A 63 12.58 10.09 -3.92
CA ASP A 63 13.58 10.42 -2.90
C ASP A 63 12.97 10.65 -1.50
N LEU A 64 11.65 10.67 -1.38
CA LEU A 64 10.94 11.09 -0.17
C LEU A 64 10.31 9.92 0.61
N VAL A 65 9.75 8.94 -0.11
CA VAL A 65 8.97 7.85 0.50
C VAL A 65 9.56 6.47 0.22
N PRO A 66 9.41 5.49 1.15
CA PRO A 66 9.90 4.13 0.96
C PRO A 66 9.16 3.36 -0.14
N ALA A 67 7.88 3.68 -0.35
CA ALA A 67 6.98 2.83 -1.13
C ALA A 67 5.78 3.59 -1.70
N VAL A 68 5.21 3.03 -2.76
CA VAL A 68 3.95 3.46 -3.39
C VAL A 68 2.94 2.32 -3.38
N LYS A 69 1.64 2.67 -3.44
CA LYS A 69 0.56 1.69 -3.43
C LYS A 69 -0.49 1.95 -4.52
N PRO A 70 -0.31 1.47 -5.75
CA PRO A 70 -1.33 1.57 -6.78
C PRO A 70 -2.57 0.74 -6.43
N GLN A 71 -3.76 1.30 -6.70
CA GLN A 71 -5.06 0.64 -6.46
C GLN A 71 -5.63 0.10 -7.77
N SER A 72 -5.69 -1.23 -7.89
CA SER A 72 -5.95 -1.90 -9.16
C SER A 72 -7.32 -1.56 -9.74
N ALA A 73 -8.34 -1.32 -8.91
CA ALA A 73 -9.69 -1.03 -9.36
C ALA A 73 -9.77 0.15 -10.35
N PHE A 74 -8.97 1.20 -10.14
CA PHE A 74 -8.99 2.36 -11.05
C PHE A 74 -8.28 2.10 -12.38
N PHE A 75 -7.25 1.25 -12.37
CA PHE A 75 -6.61 0.80 -13.60
C PHE A 75 -7.54 -0.16 -14.36
N GLU A 76 -8.16 -1.11 -13.68
CA GLU A 76 -9.11 -2.06 -14.26
C GLU A 76 -10.30 -1.36 -14.94
N ALA A 77 -10.74 -0.20 -14.44
CA ALA A 77 -11.78 0.61 -15.06
C ALA A 77 -11.43 1.09 -16.49
N LEU A 78 -10.14 1.20 -16.81
CA LEU A 78 -9.63 1.51 -18.15
C LEU A 78 -9.49 0.27 -19.05
N GLY A 79 -9.87 -0.91 -18.57
CA GLY A 79 -9.80 -2.17 -19.31
C GLY A 79 -8.36 -2.62 -19.59
N VAL A 80 -8.12 -3.23 -20.76
CA VAL A 80 -6.80 -3.78 -21.13
C VAL A 80 -5.70 -2.71 -21.10
N ALA A 81 -5.98 -1.50 -21.59
CA ALA A 81 -5.03 -0.40 -21.57
C ALA A 81 -4.67 0.03 -20.14
N GLY A 82 -5.60 -0.14 -19.19
CA GLY A 82 -5.34 0.10 -17.78
C GLY A 82 -4.44 -0.96 -17.14
N VAL A 83 -4.59 -2.22 -17.54
CA VAL A 83 -3.68 -3.30 -17.12
C VAL A 83 -2.27 -3.05 -17.64
N GLU A 84 -2.13 -2.62 -18.90
CA GLU A 84 -0.84 -2.22 -19.47
C GLU A 84 -0.25 -0.98 -18.76
N ALA A 85 -1.10 0.00 -18.41
CA ALA A 85 -0.67 1.17 -17.66
C ALA A 85 -0.22 0.81 -16.24
N TRP A 86 -0.88 -0.16 -15.58
CA TRP A 86 -0.44 -0.68 -14.29
C TRP A 86 0.99 -1.21 -14.38
N GLU A 87 1.28 -2.11 -15.32
CA GLU A 87 2.63 -2.68 -15.48
C GLU A 87 3.68 -1.60 -15.71
N GLN A 88 3.38 -0.60 -16.53
CA GLN A 88 4.27 0.54 -16.78
C GLN A 88 4.54 1.37 -15.50
N VAL A 89 3.50 1.66 -14.71
CA VAL A 89 3.62 2.42 -13.46
C VAL A 89 4.42 1.63 -12.42
N VAL A 90 4.16 0.33 -12.28
CA VAL A 90 4.91 -0.56 -11.36
C VAL A 90 6.39 -0.58 -11.75
N LYS A 91 6.69 -0.81 -13.04
CA LYS A 91 8.06 -0.79 -13.55
C LYS A 91 8.75 0.53 -13.30
N ARG A 92 8.06 1.65 -13.54
CA ARG A 92 8.62 2.98 -13.32
C ARG A 92 8.93 3.25 -11.85
N ALA A 93 8.08 2.80 -10.94
CA ALA A 93 8.31 2.91 -9.51
C ALA A 93 9.55 2.11 -9.06
N HIS A 94 9.71 0.87 -9.52
CA HIS A 94 10.92 0.08 -9.23
C HIS A 94 12.18 0.74 -9.77
N GLN A 95 12.16 1.26 -11.00
CA GLN A 95 13.28 1.97 -11.61
C GLN A 95 13.67 3.24 -10.83
N ALA A 96 12.72 3.83 -10.10
CA ALA A 96 12.95 4.97 -9.21
C ALA A 96 13.36 4.56 -7.78
N GLY A 97 13.53 3.26 -7.49
CA GLY A 97 13.95 2.75 -6.18
C GLY A 97 12.83 2.72 -5.12
N LEU A 98 11.57 2.74 -5.55
CA LEU A 98 10.40 2.61 -4.69
C LEU A 98 9.95 1.16 -4.60
N LEU A 99 9.54 0.73 -3.40
CA LEU A 99 8.80 -0.52 -3.25
C LEU A 99 7.35 -0.35 -3.73
N VAL A 100 6.79 -1.37 -4.35
CA VAL A 100 5.42 -1.34 -4.88
C VAL A 100 4.51 -2.30 -4.13
N ILE A 101 3.47 -1.75 -3.51
CA ILE A 101 2.41 -2.52 -2.83
C ILE A 101 1.15 -2.49 -3.69
N GLY A 102 0.84 -3.59 -4.37
CA GLY A 102 -0.37 -3.70 -5.19
C GLY A 102 -1.62 -3.82 -4.33
N ASP A 103 -2.47 -2.79 -4.31
CA ASP A 103 -3.70 -2.82 -3.53
C ASP A 103 -4.85 -3.48 -4.31
N VAL A 104 -4.81 -4.81 -4.39
CA VAL A 104 -5.67 -5.66 -5.23
C VAL A 104 -6.77 -6.40 -4.44
N LYS A 105 -6.61 -6.53 -3.12
CA LYS A 105 -7.55 -7.18 -2.17
C LYS A 105 -8.10 -8.53 -2.64
N ARG A 106 -7.28 -9.34 -3.31
CA ARG A 106 -7.72 -10.63 -3.86
C ARG A 106 -8.07 -11.60 -2.72
N GLY A 107 -9.06 -12.46 -2.96
CA GLY A 107 -9.53 -13.47 -2.01
C GLY A 107 -10.35 -14.52 -2.76
N ASP A 108 -9.70 -15.63 -3.08
CA ASP A 108 -10.27 -16.77 -3.82
C ASP A 108 -9.59 -18.06 -3.32
N ILE A 109 -9.97 -19.23 -3.82
CA ILE A 109 -9.45 -20.51 -3.32
C ILE A 109 -8.59 -21.26 -4.35
N GLY A 110 -7.69 -22.11 -3.84
CA GLY A 110 -6.96 -23.10 -4.62
C GLY A 110 -6.27 -22.53 -5.87
N SER A 111 -6.59 -23.06 -7.05
CA SER A 111 -5.94 -22.67 -8.30
C SER A 111 -6.19 -21.22 -8.69
N THR A 112 -7.32 -20.63 -8.31
CA THR A 112 -7.62 -19.22 -8.64
C THR A 112 -6.80 -18.26 -7.78
N ALA A 113 -6.62 -18.56 -6.49
CA ALA A 113 -5.67 -17.83 -5.64
C ALA A 113 -4.24 -17.93 -6.18
N ALA A 114 -3.83 -19.12 -6.64
CA ALA A 114 -2.52 -19.30 -7.27
C ALA A 114 -2.36 -18.45 -8.55
N ALA A 115 -3.40 -18.33 -9.38
CA ALA A 115 -3.38 -17.46 -10.55
C ALA A 115 -3.25 -15.98 -10.18
N TYR A 116 -3.90 -15.51 -9.11
CA TYR A 116 -3.69 -14.16 -8.59
C TYR A 116 -2.27 -13.94 -8.05
N ALA A 117 -1.73 -14.90 -7.30
CA ALA A 117 -0.34 -14.84 -6.86
C ALA A 117 0.63 -14.79 -8.06
N GLN A 118 0.32 -15.53 -9.12
CA GLN A 118 1.09 -15.48 -10.36
C GLN A 118 1.01 -14.12 -11.06
N ALA A 119 -0.18 -13.54 -11.15
CA ALA A 119 -0.39 -12.26 -11.82
C ALA A 119 0.40 -11.10 -11.18
N PHE A 120 0.57 -11.11 -9.86
CA PHE A 120 1.14 -9.96 -9.14
C PHE A 120 2.49 -10.21 -8.46
N LEU A 121 2.82 -11.45 -8.10
CA LEU A 121 4.00 -11.76 -7.29
C LEU A 121 5.04 -12.63 -8.02
N THR A 122 4.64 -13.75 -8.63
CA THR A 122 5.61 -14.73 -9.17
C THR A 122 5.85 -14.60 -10.67
N GLY A 123 4.87 -14.09 -11.42
CA GLY A 123 4.92 -14.03 -12.87
C GLY A 123 4.78 -15.39 -13.57
N MET A 124 4.61 -15.35 -14.87
CA MET A 124 4.61 -16.52 -15.74
C MET A 124 5.68 -16.38 -16.83
N ARG A 125 5.77 -17.36 -17.73
CA ARG A 125 6.71 -17.29 -18.85
C ARG A 125 6.46 -16.02 -19.67
N GLY A 126 7.51 -15.20 -19.81
CA GLY A 126 7.45 -13.94 -20.55
C GLY A 126 7.12 -12.71 -19.69
N THR A 127 6.83 -12.90 -18.39
CA THR A 127 6.67 -11.79 -17.46
C THR A 127 8.01 -11.06 -17.26
N ASP A 128 7.98 -9.74 -17.34
CA ASP A 128 9.05 -8.87 -16.88
C ASP A 128 8.97 -8.77 -15.34
N PRO A 129 9.98 -9.23 -14.58
CA PRO A 129 9.93 -9.15 -13.12
C PRO A 129 9.74 -7.73 -12.57
N GLU A 130 10.16 -6.70 -13.31
CA GLU A 130 9.98 -5.30 -12.92
C GLU A 130 8.51 -4.85 -12.96
N THR A 131 7.58 -5.63 -13.54
CA THR A 131 6.14 -5.31 -13.54
C THR A 131 5.38 -5.97 -12.39
N LEU A 132 6.04 -6.81 -11.59
CA LEU A 132 5.45 -7.54 -10.46
C LEU A 132 5.62 -6.78 -9.14
N CYS A 133 4.57 -6.68 -8.34
CA CYS A 133 4.60 -5.95 -7.07
C CYS A 133 5.53 -6.61 -6.03
N ASP A 134 6.12 -5.84 -5.14
CA ASP A 134 6.88 -6.37 -3.99
C ASP A 134 5.99 -6.95 -2.90
N CYS A 135 4.75 -6.47 -2.84
CA CYS A 135 3.74 -6.91 -1.89
C CYS A 135 2.34 -6.66 -2.45
N ILE A 136 1.34 -7.43 -2.02
CA ILE A 136 -0.06 -7.19 -2.40
C ILE A 136 -1.02 -7.25 -1.21
N THR A 137 -2.17 -6.58 -1.33
CA THR A 137 -3.27 -6.73 -0.35
C THR A 137 -4.14 -7.94 -0.67
N ILE A 138 -4.56 -8.69 0.36
CA ILE A 138 -5.43 -9.86 0.23
C ILE A 138 -6.55 -9.86 1.28
N ASN A 139 -7.69 -10.49 0.96
CA ASN A 139 -8.83 -10.65 1.85
C ASN A 139 -8.85 -12.08 2.43
N PRO A 140 -8.76 -12.25 3.77
CA PRO A 140 -8.63 -13.57 4.41
C PRO A 140 -9.96 -14.28 4.66
N TYR A 141 -11.08 -13.74 4.19
CA TYR A 141 -12.42 -14.20 4.58
C TYR A 141 -12.66 -15.70 4.36
N LEU A 142 -12.09 -16.28 3.32
CA LEU A 142 -12.29 -17.69 2.95
C LEU A 142 -11.45 -18.67 3.77
N GLY A 143 -10.55 -18.19 4.64
CA GLY A 143 -9.74 -19.03 5.52
C GLY A 143 -8.34 -19.33 5.00
N SER A 144 -7.57 -20.12 5.75
CA SER A 144 -6.13 -20.32 5.51
C SER A 144 -5.79 -20.91 4.15
N ASP A 145 -6.63 -21.81 3.62
CA ASP A 145 -6.44 -22.45 2.32
C ASP A 145 -6.55 -21.46 1.14
N SER A 146 -7.28 -20.35 1.32
CA SER A 146 -7.31 -19.23 0.37
C SER A 146 -6.02 -18.38 0.40
N ILE A 147 -5.27 -18.42 1.50
CA ILE A 147 -4.06 -17.62 1.73
C ILE A 147 -2.79 -18.38 1.37
N GLU A 148 -2.77 -19.71 1.56
CA GLU A 148 -1.61 -20.57 1.34
C GLU A 148 -0.92 -20.35 -0.03
N PRO A 149 -1.63 -20.24 -1.17
CA PRO A 149 -0.97 -20.01 -2.46
C PRO A 149 -0.17 -18.70 -2.51
N PHE A 150 -0.63 -17.67 -1.80
CA PHE A 150 0.08 -16.40 -1.68
C PHE A 150 1.30 -16.51 -0.75
N LEU A 151 1.19 -17.27 0.33
CA LEU A 151 2.33 -17.52 1.24
C LEU A 151 3.46 -18.28 0.52
N GLU A 152 3.12 -19.28 -0.28
CA GLU A 152 4.11 -20.02 -1.09
C GLU A 152 4.76 -19.12 -2.16
N ALA A 153 3.99 -18.21 -2.78
CA ALA A 153 4.53 -17.19 -3.65
C ALA A 153 5.51 -16.26 -2.91
N CYS A 154 5.20 -15.83 -1.70
CA CYS A 154 6.08 -15.02 -0.86
C CYS A 154 7.36 -15.75 -0.47
N LYS A 155 7.26 -17.02 -0.05
CA LYS A 155 8.43 -17.86 0.29
C LYS A 155 9.37 -18.03 -0.90
N SER A 156 8.83 -18.24 -2.10
CA SER A 156 9.62 -18.47 -3.32
C SER A 156 10.25 -17.21 -3.92
N THR A 157 9.65 -16.04 -3.70
CA THR A 157 10.08 -14.77 -4.33
C THR A 157 10.70 -13.77 -3.36
N GLY A 158 10.53 -13.97 -2.05
CA GLY A 158 10.86 -12.99 -1.02
C GLY A 158 9.91 -11.80 -0.97
N LYS A 159 8.76 -11.83 -1.67
CA LYS A 159 7.73 -10.77 -1.67
C LYS A 159 6.83 -10.86 -0.43
N GLY A 160 5.95 -9.88 -0.24
CA GLY A 160 5.08 -9.76 0.94
C GLY A 160 3.58 -9.76 0.68
N LEU A 161 2.80 -9.77 1.76
CA LEU A 161 1.34 -9.65 1.77
C LEU A 161 0.90 -8.62 2.80
N TYR A 162 -0.20 -7.93 2.54
CA TYR A 162 -0.95 -7.18 3.54
C TYR A 162 -2.37 -7.75 3.64
N VAL A 163 -2.68 -8.41 4.75
CA VAL A 163 -3.97 -9.06 4.97
C VAL A 163 -4.97 -8.07 5.56
N LEU A 164 -6.20 -8.03 5.06
CA LEU A 164 -7.25 -7.21 5.66
C LEU A 164 -7.62 -7.71 7.07
N VAL A 165 -7.34 -6.93 8.12
CA VAL A 165 -7.65 -7.28 9.52
C VAL A 165 -8.77 -6.41 10.08
N ARG A 166 -8.56 -5.09 10.09
CA ARG A 166 -9.51 -4.11 10.64
C ARG A 166 -9.53 -2.91 9.71
N THR A 167 -10.66 -2.59 9.11
CA THR A 167 -10.80 -1.43 8.22
C THR A 167 -11.58 -0.31 8.90
N SER A 168 -11.45 0.91 8.38
CA SER A 168 -12.03 2.13 8.97
C SER A 168 -13.33 2.60 8.30
N ASN A 169 -13.85 1.86 7.33
CA ASN A 169 -15.11 2.20 6.68
C ASN A 169 -16.32 1.99 7.62
N PRO A 170 -17.43 2.73 7.44
CA PRO A 170 -18.60 2.64 8.32
C PRO A 170 -19.16 1.22 8.51
N GLY A 171 -19.18 0.41 7.45
CA GLY A 171 -19.67 -0.98 7.50
C GLY A 171 -18.71 -1.99 8.13
N SER A 172 -17.52 -1.58 8.57
CA SER A 172 -16.51 -2.50 9.10
C SER A 172 -16.99 -3.28 10.34
N SER A 173 -17.84 -2.67 11.17
CA SER A 173 -18.39 -3.27 12.38
C SER A 173 -19.39 -4.40 12.13
N GLU A 174 -19.95 -4.51 10.92
CA GLU A 174 -20.94 -5.54 10.57
C GLU A 174 -20.40 -6.95 10.78
N PHE A 175 -19.12 -7.17 10.48
CA PHE A 175 -18.46 -8.46 10.64
C PHE A 175 -17.23 -8.39 11.54
N GLN A 176 -16.38 -7.38 11.39
CA GLN A 176 -15.03 -7.38 11.99
C GLN A 176 -15.03 -7.27 13.52
N LEU A 177 -16.09 -6.70 14.09
CA LEU A 177 -16.27 -6.52 15.53
C LEU A 177 -17.21 -7.55 16.16
N GLN A 178 -17.66 -8.56 15.40
CA GLN A 178 -18.58 -9.57 15.90
C GLN A 178 -17.82 -10.69 16.64
N GLY A 179 -18.40 -11.17 17.74
CA GLY A 179 -17.86 -12.26 18.57
C GLY A 179 -16.89 -11.82 19.67
N THR A 180 -16.51 -12.77 20.53
CA THR A 180 -15.48 -12.58 21.58
C THR A 180 -14.60 -13.84 21.63
N PRO A 181 -13.33 -13.79 21.16
CA PRO A 181 -12.67 -12.64 20.52
C PRO A 181 -13.37 -12.23 19.21
N THR A 182 -13.19 -10.98 18.81
CA THR A 182 -13.81 -10.46 17.58
C THR A 182 -13.22 -11.12 16.33
N LEU A 183 -13.94 -11.07 15.21
CA LEU A 183 -13.41 -11.59 13.94
C LEU A 183 -12.06 -10.93 13.56
N SER A 184 -11.92 -9.61 13.72
CA SER A 184 -10.65 -8.92 13.44
C SER A 184 -9.50 -9.41 14.31
N GLU A 185 -9.76 -9.73 15.57
CA GLU A 185 -8.79 -10.31 16.49
C GLU A 185 -8.39 -11.74 16.10
N LEU A 186 -9.34 -12.56 15.66
CA LEU A 186 -9.07 -13.90 15.14
C LEU A 186 -8.22 -13.87 13.88
N VAL A 187 -8.51 -12.92 12.97
CA VAL A 187 -7.70 -12.70 11.77
C VAL A 187 -6.31 -12.17 12.14
N ALA A 188 -6.19 -11.29 13.12
CA ALA A 188 -4.89 -10.80 13.62
C ALA A 188 -4.00 -11.95 14.11
N ASP A 189 -4.56 -12.91 14.86
CA ASP A 189 -3.82 -14.11 15.27
C ASP A 189 -3.42 -14.99 14.07
N ALA A 190 -4.29 -15.11 13.08
CA ALA A 190 -4.00 -15.86 11.87
C ALA A 190 -2.84 -15.22 11.08
N VAL A 191 -2.82 -13.89 10.95
CA VAL A 191 -1.74 -13.14 10.31
C VAL A 191 -0.40 -13.38 11.01
N VAL A 192 -0.38 -13.39 12.35
CA VAL A 192 0.83 -13.73 13.11
C VAL A 192 1.31 -15.12 12.75
N ARG A 193 0.44 -16.14 12.81
CA ARG A 193 0.79 -17.53 12.48
C ARG A 193 1.28 -17.68 11.04
N TRP A 194 0.57 -17.13 10.06
CA TRP A 194 0.96 -17.19 8.65
C TRP A 194 2.30 -16.50 8.36
N GLY A 195 2.64 -15.49 9.18
CA GLY A 195 3.87 -14.73 9.03
C GLY A 195 5.09 -15.30 9.74
N GLU A 196 4.97 -16.37 10.55
CA GLU A 196 6.06 -16.89 11.41
C GLU A 196 7.30 -17.27 10.60
N ASP A 197 7.11 -18.02 9.51
CA ASP A 197 8.20 -18.49 8.63
C ASP A 197 8.71 -17.41 7.67
N LEU A 198 8.08 -16.23 7.67
CA LEU A 198 8.38 -15.11 6.77
C LEU A 198 9.00 -13.91 7.51
N VAL A 199 9.42 -14.11 8.76
CA VAL A 199 10.18 -13.11 9.55
C VAL A 199 11.59 -12.97 8.99
N GLY A 200 11.94 -11.74 8.58
CA GLY A 200 13.27 -11.41 8.06
C GLY A 200 14.30 -11.07 9.15
N GLU A 201 15.48 -10.64 8.71
CA GLU A 201 16.59 -10.23 9.58
C GLU A 201 16.25 -8.99 10.41
N SER A 202 15.34 -8.14 9.93
CA SER A 202 14.77 -6.98 10.63
C SER A 202 13.89 -7.36 11.83
N GLY A 203 13.52 -8.64 11.98
CA GLY A 203 12.59 -9.11 12.99
C GLY A 203 11.11 -8.89 12.63
N TYR A 204 10.81 -8.31 11.46
CA TYR A 204 9.46 -8.15 10.94
C TYR A 204 9.12 -9.24 9.90
N SER A 205 7.84 -9.61 9.87
CA SER A 205 7.30 -10.55 8.88
C SER A 205 7.00 -9.88 7.55
N SER A 206 7.20 -10.60 6.45
CA SER A 206 6.70 -10.19 5.12
C SER A 206 5.18 -10.36 4.98
N VAL A 207 4.50 -10.92 5.99
CA VAL A 207 3.04 -10.87 6.12
C VAL A 207 2.66 -9.75 7.09
N GLY A 208 2.10 -8.69 6.53
CA GLY A 208 1.57 -7.52 7.22
C GLY A 208 0.05 -7.54 7.39
N ALA A 209 -0.46 -6.54 8.10
CA ALA A 209 -1.89 -6.35 8.35
C ALA A 209 -2.36 -4.98 7.85
N VAL A 210 -3.48 -4.93 7.14
CA VAL A 210 -4.20 -3.68 6.89
C VAL A 210 -5.04 -3.35 8.11
N VAL A 211 -4.68 -2.24 8.77
CA VAL A 211 -5.30 -1.79 10.01
C VAL A 211 -5.70 -0.32 9.87
N GLY A 212 -7.00 -0.05 9.95
CA GLY A 212 -7.58 1.28 9.93
C GLY A 212 -7.31 2.03 11.23
N ALA A 213 -7.19 3.35 11.12
CA ALA A 213 -6.79 4.24 12.19
C ALA A 213 -7.93 4.85 13.00
N THR A 214 -9.14 4.29 12.95
CA THR A 214 -10.34 4.98 13.45
C THR A 214 -10.33 5.18 14.97
N HIS A 215 -9.70 4.28 15.72
CA HIS A 215 -9.62 4.35 17.19
C HIS A 215 -8.20 4.01 17.67
N PRO A 216 -7.49 4.94 18.34
CA PRO A 216 -6.13 4.70 18.84
C PRO A 216 -6.01 3.51 19.80
N GLU A 217 -7.07 3.20 20.57
CA GLU A 217 -7.09 2.07 21.50
C GLU A 217 -7.04 0.72 20.77
N ASP A 218 -7.89 0.53 19.75
CA ASP A 218 -7.88 -0.66 18.89
C ASP A 218 -6.50 -0.86 18.24
N LEU A 219 -5.90 0.25 17.78
CA LEU A 219 -4.58 0.24 17.15
C LEU A 219 -3.49 -0.22 18.12
N ALA A 220 -3.51 0.27 19.35
CA ALA A 220 -2.57 -0.14 20.40
C ALA A 220 -2.75 -1.62 20.81
N GLN A 221 -4.00 -2.09 20.90
CA GLN A 221 -4.29 -3.50 21.21
C GLN A 221 -3.81 -4.42 20.10
N LEU A 222 -4.13 -4.10 18.84
CA LEU A 222 -3.68 -4.86 17.68
C LEU A 222 -2.16 -4.84 17.55
N ARG A 223 -1.50 -3.70 17.84
CA ARG A 223 -0.04 -3.61 17.85
C ARG A 223 0.58 -4.58 18.85
N LYS A 224 0.07 -4.64 20.09
CA LYS A 224 0.52 -5.57 21.13
C LYS A 224 0.32 -7.03 20.73
N ARG A 225 -0.80 -7.34 20.06
CA ARG A 225 -1.14 -8.70 19.62
C ARG A 225 -0.26 -9.19 18.47
N MET A 226 0.17 -8.28 17.60
CA MET A 226 0.89 -8.63 16.37
C MET A 226 2.32 -8.06 16.32
N PRO A 227 3.19 -8.16 17.35
CA PRO A 227 4.39 -7.32 17.49
C PRO A 227 5.38 -7.31 16.31
N LYS A 228 5.44 -8.39 15.52
CA LYS A 228 6.33 -8.55 14.36
C LYS A 228 5.67 -8.27 13.00
N VAL A 229 4.40 -7.87 12.98
CA VAL A 229 3.61 -7.69 11.75
C VAL A 229 3.64 -6.21 11.34
N PRO A 230 4.18 -5.85 10.16
CA PRO A 230 4.07 -4.49 9.66
C PRO A 230 2.60 -4.11 9.42
N PHE A 231 2.18 -2.91 9.81
CA PHE A 231 0.83 -2.41 9.52
C PHE A 231 0.82 -1.58 8.24
N LEU A 232 -0.22 -1.74 7.41
CA LEU A 232 -0.57 -0.80 6.35
C LEU A 232 -1.80 -0.02 6.81
N ILE A 233 -1.64 1.28 6.98
CA ILE A 233 -2.66 2.15 7.57
C ILE A 233 -3.24 3.04 6.48
N PRO A 234 -4.43 2.71 5.95
CA PRO A 234 -5.08 3.54 4.94
C PRO A 234 -5.71 4.79 5.57
N GLY A 235 -5.75 5.87 4.79
CA GLY A 235 -6.70 6.96 5.02
C GLY A 235 -6.20 8.16 5.81
N TYR A 236 -4.88 8.40 5.87
CA TYR A 236 -4.32 9.61 6.47
C TYR A 236 -5.00 10.89 5.93
N GLY A 237 -5.36 11.81 6.84
CA GLY A 237 -5.98 13.10 6.52
C GLY A 237 -7.42 13.06 6.01
N ALA A 238 -7.84 12.02 5.28
CA ALA A 238 -9.21 11.87 4.78
C ALA A 238 -10.17 11.24 5.80
N GLN A 239 -9.64 10.49 6.77
CA GLN A 239 -10.41 9.79 7.81
C GLN A 239 -10.25 10.43 9.20
N GLY A 240 -9.74 11.67 9.26
CA GLY A 240 -9.68 12.48 10.47
C GLY A 240 -8.49 12.24 11.39
N GLY A 241 -7.62 11.26 11.10
CA GLY A 241 -6.45 10.95 11.93
C GLY A 241 -5.16 11.63 11.50
N GLY A 242 -4.51 12.34 12.43
CA GLY A 242 -3.17 12.93 12.28
C GLY A 242 -2.04 11.99 12.74
N ALA A 243 -0.78 12.38 12.53
CA ALA A 243 0.37 11.52 12.84
C ALA A 243 0.42 11.05 14.31
N ALA A 244 0.04 11.91 15.26
CA ALA A 244 0.06 11.59 16.69
C ALA A 244 -0.89 10.45 17.07
N GLU A 245 -2.07 10.38 16.44
CA GLU A 245 -3.07 9.33 16.69
C GLU A 245 -2.63 7.97 16.14
N LEU A 246 -1.70 7.99 15.17
CA LEU A 246 -1.12 6.80 14.54
C LEU A 246 0.13 6.28 15.26
N ALA A 247 0.70 7.04 16.19
CA ALA A 247 1.89 6.64 16.93
C ALA A 247 1.80 5.22 17.55
N PRO A 248 0.65 4.78 18.11
CA PRO A 248 0.52 3.42 18.65
C PRO A 248 0.73 2.29 17.63
N ALA A 249 0.63 2.56 16.33
CA ALA A 249 0.77 1.55 15.27
C ALA A 249 2.21 1.09 15.04
N PHE A 250 3.20 1.91 15.38
CA PHE A 250 4.59 1.69 15.02
C PHE A 250 5.37 0.91 16.09
N GLY A 251 4.91 0.89 17.33
CA GLY A 251 5.68 0.35 18.44
C GLY A 251 6.93 1.21 18.69
N ALA A 252 8.12 0.59 18.70
CA ALA A 252 9.37 1.28 18.99
C ALA A 252 9.98 2.02 17.78
N HIS A 253 9.63 1.64 16.54
CA HIS A 253 10.25 2.14 15.31
C HIS A 253 9.22 2.36 14.22
N PHE A 254 9.43 3.36 13.35
CA PHE A 254 8.55 3.60 12.20
C PHE A 254 8.40 2.39 11.27
N ALA A 255 9.37 1.47 11.26
CA ALA A 255 9.28 0.26 10.45
C ALA A 255 8.16 -0.70 10.86
N GLY A 256 7.49 -0.46 12.01
CA GLY A 256 6.29 -1.18 12.40
C GLY A 256 5.08 -0.97 11.49
N GLY A 257 5.13 0.00 10.55
CA GLY A 257 4.08 0.17 9.55
C GLY A 257 4.31 1.25 8.51
N LEU A 258 3.39 1.33 7.55
CA LEU A 258 3.30 2.33 6.50
C LEU A 258 1.98 3.07 6.60
N VAL A 259 2.01 4.38 6.38
CA VAL A 259 0.81 5.23 6.38
C VAL A 259 0.53 5.72 4.97
N ASN A 260 -0.62 5.34 4.44
CA ASN A 260 -1.02 5.70 3.09
C ASN A 260 -1.77 7.04 3.07
N SER A 261 -1.30 7.94 2.21
CA SER A 261 -2.06 9.09 1.71
C SER A 261 -2.09 9.08 0.19
N SER A 262 -3.29 9.10 -0.40
CA SER A 262 -3.47 9.17 -1.85
C SER A 262 -3.96 10.56 -2.24
N ARG A 263 -5.25 10.85 -2.02
CA ARG A 263 -5.91 12.10 -2.46
C ARG A 263 -5.29 13.37 -1.88
N GLY A 264 -4.80 13.33 -0.64
CA GLY A 264 -4.18 14.48 0.01
C GLY A 264 -2.84 14.88 -0.61
N ILE A 265 -2.17 13.95 -1.30
CA ILE A 265 -0.90 14.17 -1.98
C ILE A 265 -1.12 14.40 -3.47
N LEU A 266 -1.77 13.45 -4.15
CA LEU A 266 -1.94 13.49 -5.62
C LEU A 266 -2.71 14.72 -6.11
N TYR A 267 -3.64 15.20 -5.30
CA TYR A 267 -4.56 16.30 -5.63
C TYR A 267 -4.49 17.42 -4.59
N ALA A 268 -3.29 17.63 -4.05
CA ALA A 268 -3.04 18.71 -3.10
C ALA A 268 -3.51 20.05 -3.69
N LYS A 269 -4.11 20.89 -2.83
CA LYS A 269 -4.49 22.25 -3.23
C LYS A 269 -3.23 23.01 -3.65
N ARG A 270 -3.31 23.71 -4.77
CA ARG A 270 -2.21 24.50 -5.35
C ARG A 270 -2.70 25.88 -5.74
N SER A 271 -1.80 26.88 -5.72
CA SER A 271 -2.08 28.18 -6.35
C SER A 271 -2.00 28.07 -7.87
N GLU A 272 -2.59 29.03 -8.59
CA GLU A 272 -2.54 29.06 -10.07
C GLU A 272 -1.11 29.08 -10.63
N SER A 273 -0.17 29.69 -9.89
CA SER A 273 1.24 29.76 -10.24
C SER A 273 2.06 28.51 -9.91
N GLN A 274 1.50 27.55 -9.17
CA GLN A 274 2.23 26.37 -8.68
C GLN A 274 1.97 25.17 -9.59
N SER A 275 3.02 24.46 -9.99
CA SER A 275 2.88 23.22 -10.75
C SER A 275 2.24 22.12 -9.88
N TRP A 276 1.55 21.15 -10.49
CA TRP A 276 0.95 20.05 -9.73
C TRP A 276 2.05 19.17 -9.10
N LYS A 277 3.22 19.06 -9.75
CA LYS A 277 4.40 18.38 -9.21
C LYS A 277 4.89 19.03 -7.91
N ASP A 278 5.00 20.36 -7.88
CA ASP A 278 5.39 21.08 -6.66
C ASP A 278 4.36 20.89 -5.55
N ALA A 279 3.07 20.90 -5.87
CA ALA A 279 2.01 20.66 -4.91
C ALA A 279 2.07 19.25 -4.31
N VAL A 280 2.33 18.23 -5.14
CA VAL A 280 2.58 16.85 -4.71
C VAL A 280 3.77 16.79 -3.76
N ARG A 281 4.92 17.38 -4.14
CA ARG A 281 6.13 17.43 -3.30
C ARG A 281 5.85 18.05 -1.95
N CYS A 282 5.28 19.26 -1.93
CA CYS A 282 5.00 19.98 -0.69
C CYS A 282 4.03 19.20 0.22
N ALA A 283 3.01 18.55 -0.34
CA ALA A 283 2.09 17.74 0.46
C ALA A 283 2.76 16.48 1.02
N THR A 284 3.63 15.83 0.25
CA THR A 284 4.43 14.68 0.72
C THR A 284 5.38 15.11 1.85
N GLU A 285 6.12 16.21 1.67
CA GLU A 285 7.05 16.74 2.67
C GLU A 285 6.34 17.18 3.96
N ALA A 286 5.15 17.78 3.85
CA ALA A 286 4.32 18.14 5.00
C ALA A 286 3.92 16.91 5.83
N MET A 287 3.42 15.85 5.16
CA MET A 287 3.10 14.59 5.82
C MET A 287 4.33 13.98 6.51
N ILE A 288 5.48 13.97 5.83
CA ILE A 288 6.74 13.47 6.39
C ILE A 288 7.15 14.27 7.63
N ALA A 289 7.01 15.59 7.61
CA ALA A 289 7.35 16.46 8.73
C ALA A 289 6.49 16.15 9.96
N GLU A 290 5.19 15.88 9.79
CA GLU A 290 4.31 15.48 10.89
C GLU A 290 4.77 14.17 11.55
N PHE A 291 5.16 13.16 10.77
CA PHE A 291 5.69 11.92 11.34
C PHE A 291 7.05 12.11 12.01
N ARG A 292 7.97 12.88 11.40
CA ARG A 292 9.28 13.16 12.01
C ARG A 292 9.15 13.91 13.34
N ALA A 293 8.12 14.74 13.50
CA ALA A 293 7.85 15.44 14.76
C ALA A 293 7.46 14.51 15.93
N LEU A 294 7.05 13.27 15.66
CA LEU A 294 6.75 12.28 16.71
C LEU A 294 8.00 11.81 17.47
N ASN A 295 9.20 12.12 16.98
CA ASN A 295 10.48 11.73 17.59
C ASN A 295 10.57 10.23 17.94
N LEU A 296 9.87 9.35 17.21
CA LEU A 296 10.07 7.91 17.37
C LEU A 296 11.51 7.58 16.96
N ASN A 297 12.19 6.78 17.79
CA ASN A 297 13.60 6.47 17.59
C ASN A 297 13.78 5.80 16.22
N PRO A 298 14.53 6.41 15.28
CA PRO A 298 14.77 5.80 13.99
C PRO A 298 15.59 4.51 14.15
N VAL A 299 16.43 4.40 15.17
CA VAL A 299 17.23 3.22 15.46
C VAL A 299 17.30 3.10 16.98
N GLY A 300 17.23 1.87 17.51
CA GLY A 300 17.56 1.59 18.90
C GLY A 300 19.03 1.84 19.19
#